data_AF-A0A2I0IV32-F1
#
_entry.id   AF-A0A2I0IV32-F1
#
_cell.length_a   1.000
_cell.length_b   1.000
_cell.length_c   1.000
_cell.angle_alpha   90.00
_cell.angle_beta   90.00
_cell.angle_gamma   90.00
#
_symmetry.space_group_name_H-M   'P 1'
#
loop_
_entity.id
_entity.type
_entity.pdbx_description
1 polymer ?
#
loop_
_entity_poly.entity_id
_entity_poly.type
_entity_poly.pdbx_seq_one_letter_code
_entity_poly.pdbx_strand_id
1 'polypeptide(L)'
;MNRTLNERTRCMRLKYGLPKTFWANAVNTATFLINRGPSVPLDNSIPEEAWSGKEVNLSFLKVFGCVSSKLDAKSVKCTFIGYGGDEFGYRFWDD
;
A
#
# COMPACT_ATOMS: atom_id res chain seq x y z
N MET A 1 1.88 1.26 18.23
CA MET A 1 1.88 1.48 16.76
C MET A 1 3.15 0.97 16.06
N ASN A 2 4.36 1.36 16.52
CA ASN A 2 5.62 1.07 15.82
C ASN A 2 5.88 -0.42 15.57
N ARG A 3 5.57 -1.29 16.53
CA ARG A 3 5.70 -2.75 16.38
C ARG A 3 4.82 -3.29 15.24
N THR A 4 3.53 -2.97 15.24
CA THR A 4 2.58 -3.39 14.21
C THR A 4 2.98 -2.91 12.82
N LEU A 5 3.45 -1.66 12.71
CA LEU A 5 3.91 -1.10 11.44
C LEU A 5 5.13 -1.86 10.90
N ASN A 6 6.13 -2.12 11.75
CA ASN A 6 7.33 -2.86 11.38
C ASN A 6 7.02 -4.31 10.98
N GLU A 7 6.13 -4.99 11.72
CA GLU A 7 5.71 -6.35 11.40
C GLU A 7 4.98 -6.41 10.04
N ARG A 8 4.02 -5.52 9.80
CA ARG A 8 3.31 -5.46 8.51
C ARG A 8 4.24 -5.14 7.35
N THR A 9 5.13 -4.16 7.52
CA THR A 9 6.15 -3.77 6.54
C THR A 9 7.04 -4.96 6.18
N ARG A 10 7.56 -5.66 7.20
CA ARG A 10 8.41 -6.84 7.03
C ARG A 10 7.66 -7.94 6.28
N CYS A 11 6.43 -8.24 6.68
CA CYS A 11 5.59 -9.26 6.03
C CYS A 11 5.30 -8.93 4.57
N MET A 12 4.88 -7.70 4.26
CA MET A 12 4.60 -7.25 2.89
C MET A 12 5.82 -7.39 1.99
N ARG A 13 6.99 -6.95 2.45
CA ARG A 13 8.24 -7.03 1.68
C ARG A 13 8.69 -8.48 1.46
N LEU A 14 8.67 -9.30 2.53
CA LEU A 14 9.13 -10.69 2.46
C LEU A 14 8.22 -11.59 1.62
N LYS A 15 6.90 -11.34 1.64
CA LYS A 15 5.92 -12.11 0.85
C LYS A 15 6.26 -12.13 -0.65
N TYR A 16 6.83 -11.05 -1.17
CA TYR A 16 7.18 -10.89 -2.59
C TYR A 16 8.69 -10.86 -2.83
N GLY A 17 9.52 -11.19 -1.82
CA GLY A 17 10.98 -11.25 -1.98
C GLY A 17 11.65 -9.92 -2.31
N LEU A 18 11.00 -8.79 -2.04
CA LEU A 18 11.52 -7.48 -2.48
C LEU A 18 12.80 -7.06 -1.72
N PRO A 19 13.77 -6.43 -2.40
CA PRO A 19 14.98 -5.88 -1.77
C PRO A 19 14.68 -4.92 -0.60
N LYS A 20 15.65 -4.78 0.32
CA LYS A 20 15.53 -3.87 1.46
C LYS A 20 15.40 -2.39 1.05
N THR A 21 15.81 -2.02 -0.15
CA THR A 21 15.65 -0.66 -0.71
C THR A 21 14.19 -0.22 -0.75
N PHE A 22 13.25 -1.16 -0.94
CA PHE A 22 11.80 -0.89 -0.92
C PHE A 22 11.20 -0.83 0.49
N TRP A 23 12.02 -0.77 1.54
CA TRP A 23 11.51 -0.69 2.91
C TRP A 23 10.63 0.55 3.13
N ALA A 24 11.07 1.73 2.70
CA ALA A 24 10.29 2.97 2.84
C ALA A 24 8.93 2.87 2.11
N ASN A 25 8.92 2.30 0.91
CA ASN A 25 7.72 2.02 0.13
C ASN A 25 6.74 1.09 0.87
N ALA A 26 7.26 0.02 1.46
CA ALA A 26 6.46 -0.92 2.25
C ALA A 26 5.90 -0.26 3.52
N VAL A 27 6.69 0.57 4.23
CA VAL A 27 6.23 1.33 5.41
C VAL A 27 5.10 2.28 5.05
N ASN A 28 5.27 3.04 3.97
CA ASN A 28 4.25 3.99 3.50
C ASN A 28 2.95 3.26 3.13
N THR A 29 3.06 2.13 2.43
CA THR A 29 1.91 1.31 2.04
C THR A 29 1.22 0.70 3.27
N ALA A 30 1.99 0.19 4.24
CA ALA A 30 1.44 -0.36 5.47
C ALA A 30 0.70 0.72 6.29
N THR A 31 1.27 1.92 6.39
CA THR A 31 0.64 3.07 7.07
C THR A 31 -0.66 3.48 6.37
N PHE A 32 -0.62 3.58 5.04
CA PHE A 32 -1.79 3.90 4.22
C PHE A 32 -2.94 2.92 4.45
N LEU A 33 -2.66 1.62 4.49
CA LEU A 33 -3.64 0.56 4.72
C LEU A 33 -4.14 0.52 6.18
N ILE A 34 -3.28 0.84 7.15
CA ILE A 34 -3.69 0.95 8.56
C ILE A 34 -4.71 2.07 8.74
N ASN A 35 -4.47 3.23 8.16
CA ASN A 35 -5.36 4.39 8.31
C ASN A 35 -6.70 4.21 7.59
N ARG A 36 -6.75 3.34 6.57
CA ARG A 36 -7.92 3.06 5.73
C ARG A 36 -8.60 1.72 6.05
N GLY A 37 -8.18 1.05 7.12
CA GLY A 37 -8.77 -0.19 7.59
C GLY A 37 -9.61 0.03 8.86
N PRO A 38 -10.51 -0.92 9.20
CA PRO A 38 -11.27 -0.85 10.43
C PRO A 38 -10.34 -0.88 11.65
N SER A 39 -10.60 0.00 12.61
CA SER A 39 -9.79 0.18 13.81
C SER A 39 -10.58 -0.18 15.06
N VAL A 40 -10.13 -1.19 15.80
CA VAL A 40 -10.79 -1.64 17.04
C VAL A 40 -10.90 -0.52 18.09
N PRO A 41 -9.87 0.31 18.34
CA PRO A 41 -9.99 1.46 19.25
C PRO A 41 -11.01 2.53 18.84
N LEU A 42 -11.52 2.47 17.60
CA LEU A 42 -12.53 3.38 17.07
C LEU A 42 -13.84 2.64 16.73
N ASP A 43 -14.17 1.59 17.48
CA ASP A 43 -15.38 0.78 17.26
C ASP A 43 -15.53 0.25 15.83
N ASN A 44 -14.41 -0.17 15.23
CA ASN A 44 -14.27 -0.62 13.84
C ASN A 44 -14.53 0.45 12.77
N SER A 45 -14.61 1.73 13.13
CA SER A 45 -14.59 2.81 12.15
C SER A 45 -13.21 2.96 11.49
N ILE A 46 -13.20 3.64 10.34
CA ILE A 46 -11.98 3.87 9.55
C ILE A 46 -11.31 5.16 10.05
N PRO A 47 -10.04 5.11 10.51
CA PRO A 47 -9.35 6.28 11.05
C PRO A 47 -9.31 7.48 10.09
N GLU A 48 -9.06 7.24 8.80
CA GLU A 48 -9.02 8.28 7.78
C GLU A 48 -10.39 8.96 7.60
N GLU A 49 -11.49 8.21 7.66
CA GLU A 49 -12.85 8.76 7.57
C GLU A 49 -13.18 9.57 8.82
N ALA A 50 -12.85 9.04 10.00
CA ALA A 50 -13.03 9.72 11.27
C ALA A 50 -12.22 11.02 11.36
N TRP A 51 -11.02 11.05 10.78
CA TRP A 51 -10.15 12.22 10.77
C TRP A 51 -10.57 13.26 9.72
N SER A 52 -10.85 12.83 8.49
CA SER A 52 -11.11 13.74 7.36
C SER A 52 -12.57 14.13 7.20
N GLY A 53 -13.49 13.39 7.83
CA GLY A 53 -14.94 13.51 7.63
C GLY A 53 -15.42 13.07 6.25
N LYS A 54 -14.56 12.45 5.43
CA LYS A 54 -14.87 11.99 4.07
C LYS A 54 -14.78 10.47 4.00
N GLU A 55 -15.71 9.86 3.28
CA GLU A 55 -15.68 8.43 2.99
C GLU A 55 -14.43 8.07 2.17
N VAL A 56 -13.80 6.95 2.51
CA VAL A 56 -12.62 6.46 1.83
C VAL A 56 -13.04 5.52 0.70
N ASN A 57 -12.63 5.85 -0.53
CA ASN A 57 -12.71 4.89 -1.63
C ASN A 57 -11.65 3.80 -1.47
N LEU A 58 -12.04 2.52 -1.48
CA LEU A 58 -11.12 1.38 -1.38
C LEU A 58 -11.03 0.56 -2.69
N SER A 59 -11.77 0.93 -3.72
CA SER A 59 -11.84 0.20 -5.00
C SER A 59 -10.52 0.20 -5.77
N PHE A 60 -9.63 1.15 -5.46
CA PHE A 60 -8.31 1.27 -6.06
C PHE A 60 -7.21 0.53 -5.27
N LEU A 61 -7.53 -0.22 -4.21
CA LEU A 61 -6.49 -0.94 -3.48
C LEU A 61 -5.81 -2.01 -4.35
N LYS A 62 -4.48 -2.13 -4.19
CA LYS A 62 -3.63 -3.10 -4.88
C LYS A 62 -2.75 -3.80 -3.86
N VAL A 63 -2.43 -5.05 -4.14
CA VAL A 63 -1.57 -5.84 -3.25
C VAL A 63 -0.12 -5.43 -3.48
N PHE A 64 0.53 -4.89 -2.45
CA PHE A 64 1.95 -4.54 -2.49
C PHE A 64 2.79 -5.70 -3.02
N GLY A 65 3.68 -5.45 -3.97
CA GLY A 65 4.50 -6.48 -4.61
C GLY A 65 3.82 -7.25 -5.75
N CYS A 66 2.56 -6.96 -6.10
CA CYS A 66 1.92 -7.59 -7.25
C CYS A 66 2.60 -7.17 -8.56
N VAL A 67 2.77 -8.13 -9.46
CA VAL A 67 3.22 -7.87 -10.84
C VAL A 67 2.03 -7.36 -11.64
N SER A 68 2.21 -6.26 -12.36
CA SER A 68 1.26 -5.73 -13.32
C SER A 68 1.93 -5.65 -14.69
N SER A 69 1.22 -6.12 -15.71
CA SER A 69 1.58 -5.95 -17.12
C SER A 69 0.42 -5.25 -17.82
N LYS A 70 0.72 -4.24 -18.65
CA LYS A 70 -0.28 -3.68 -19.57
C LYS A 70 -0.63 -4.72 -20.65
N LEU A 71 -1.78 -4.58 -21.30
CA LEU A 71 -2.20 -5.45 -22.42
C LEU A 71 -1.52 -5.09 -23.76
N ASP A 72 -0.69 -4.05 -23.76
CA ASP A 72 -0.04 -3.53 -24.96
C ASP A 72 1.23 -4.33 -25.28
N ALA A 73 1.56 -4.44 -26.57
CA ALA A 73 2.71 -5.21 -27.07
C ALA A 73 4.05 -4.64 -26.57
N LYS A 74 4.07 -3.39 -26.10
CA LYS A 74 5.24 -2.70 -25.52
C LYS A 74 5.24 -2.65 -23.99
N SER A 75 4.36 -3.41 -23.33
CA SER A 75 4.26 -3.37 -21.87
C SER A 75 5.46 -4.03 -21.21
N VAL A 76 6.06 -3.34 -20.24
CA VAL A 76 7.04 -3.94 -19.35
C VAL A 76 6.34 -4.45 -18.10
N LYS A 77 6.79 -5.59 -17.58
CA LYS A 77 6.29 -6.14 -16.32
C LYS A 77 6.84 -5.29 -15.19
N CYS A 78 5.96 -4.71 -14.40
CA CYS A 78 6.39 -3.89 -13.27
C CYS A 78 5.78 -4.37 -11.97
N THR A 79 6.48 -4.16 -10.86
CA THR A 79 6.02 -4.53 -9.52
C THR A 79 5.41 -3.32 -8.82
N PHE A 80 4.22 -3.49 -8.24
CA PHE A 80 3.58 -2.44 -7.45
C PHE A 80 4.35 -2.19 -6.14
N ILE A 81 4.86 -0.99 -5.97
CA ILE A 81 5.66 -0.57 -4.80
C ILE A 81 4.97 0.52 -3.96
N GLY A 82 3.65 0.66 -4.08
CA GLY A 82 2.84 1.51 -3.21
C GLY A 82 2.16 2.66 -3.93
N TYR A 83 1.46 3.48 -3.16
CA TYR A 83 0.63 4.56 -3.68
C TYR A 83 1.45 5.84 -3.92
N GLY A 84 1.03 6.63 -4.91
CA GLY A 84 1.49 8.01 -5.12
C GLY A 84 1.08 8.89 -3.93
N GLY A 85 1.68 10.09 -3.87
CA GLY A 85 1.32 11.09 -2.85
C GLY A 85 -0.04 11.72 -3.15
N ASP A 86 -0.03 12.97 -3.59
CA ASP A 86 -1.23 13.82 -3.63
C ASP A 86 -2.19 13.57 -4.81
N GLU A 87 -1.78 12.76 -5.79
CA GLU A 87 -2.62 12.36 -6.92
C GLU A 87 -2.83 10.84 -6.89
N PHE A 88 -4.06 10.41 -7.17
CA PHE A 88 -4.50 9.02 -7.28
C PHE A 88 -3.63 8.26 -8.31
N GLY A 89 -2.50 7.77 -7.85
CA GLY A 89 -1.48 7.14 -8.67
C GLY A 89 -0.90 5.91 -7.99
N TYR A 90 -0.43 4.98 -8.80
CA TYR A 90 0.33 3.82 -8.34
C TYR A 90 1.80 4.04 -8.68
N ARG A 91 2.68 3.68 -7.75
CA ARG A 91 4.12 3.58 -8.02
C ARG A 91 4.45 2.15 -8.40
N PHE A 92 5.11 2.01 -9.54
CA PHE A 92 5.58 0.75 -10.08
C PHE A 92 7.10 0.79 -10.23
N TRP A 93 7.74 -0.35 -9.98
CA TRP A 93 9.16 -0.57 -10.25
C TRP A 93 9.31 -1.49 -11.44
N ASP A 94 10.15 -1.10 -12.38
CA ASP A 94 10.60 -1.93 -13.49
C ASP A 94 12.02 -2.40 -13.19
N ASP A 95 12.28 -3.69 -13.34
CA ASP A 95 13.55 -4.33 -12.95
C ASP A 95 14.54 -4.40 -14.11
#